data_AF-A0AAJ6DFE0-F1
#
_entry.id   AF-A0AAJ6DFE0-F1
#
_cell.length_a   1.000
_cell.length_b   1.000
_cell.length_c   1.000
_cell.angle_alpha   90.00
_cell.angle_beta   90.00
_cell.angle_gamma   90.00
#
_symmetry.space_group_name_H-M   'P 1'
#
loop_
_entity.id
_entity.type
_entity.pdbx_description
1 polymer ?
#
loop_
_entity_poly.entity_id
_entity_poly.type
_entity_poly.pdbx_seq_one_letter_code
_entity_poly.pdbx_strand_id
1 'polypeptide(L)'
;MTIQCRWFPRWPVPRRRRHRPGDERLSQKAARALADSANLVKDADHRDTHRWNLVAEDGTLLGHLEPSYGGTGRTGRNGWNHRLAQSFAVRGPYKTREEAALHCALAWVRVATVPVRRTLTVD
;
A
#
# COMPACT_ATOMS: atom_id res chain seq x y z
N MET A 1 -9.36 -11.65 12.80
CA MET A 1 -8.67 -11.62 11.49
C MET A 1 -7.23 -11.22 11.75
N THR A 2 -6.31 -12.17 11.68
CA THR A 2 -4.89 -11.96 11.99
C THR A 2 -4.14 -11.97 10.67
N ILE A 3 -3.65 -10.81 10.22
CA ILE A 3 -2.78 -10.73 9.04
C ILE A 3 -1.46 -11.37 9.44
N GLN A 4 -1.21 -12.58 8.95
CA GLN A 4 -0.06 -13.37 9.33
C GLN A 4 1.16 -12.88 8.55
N CYS A 5 1.97 -12.04 9.18
CA CYS A 5 3.25 -11.57 8.63
C CYS A 5 4.23 -12.76 8.56
N ARG A 6 4.34 -13.44 7.43
CA ARG A 6 5.35 -14.48 7.19
C ARG A 6 6.55 -13.88 6.48
N TRP A 7 7.70 -13.97 7.15
CA TRP A 7 8.99 -13.51 6.67
C TRP A 7 9.58 -14.59 5.75
N PHE A 8 9.72 -14.31 4.45
CA PHE A 8 10.45 -15.17 3.51
C PHE A 8 11.54 -14.36 2.78
N PRO A 9 12.70 -14.98 2.46
CA PRO A 9 13.83 -14.26 1.89
C PRO A 9 13.66 -14.06 0.37
N ARG A 10 13.79 -12.78 -0.02
CA ARG A 10 14.38 -12.27 -1.28
C ARG A 10 13.88 -12.91 -2.59
N TRP A 11 12.69 -12.51 -3.02
CA TRP A 11 12.26 -12.68 -4.41
C TRP A 11 12.88 -11.62 -5.33
N PRO A 12 13.31 -11.98 -6.56
CA PRO A 12 13.70 -11.00 -7.56
C PRO A 12 12.50 -10.13 -7.93
N VAL A 13 12.65 -8.81 -7.78
CA VAL A 13 11.62 -7.82 -8.08
C VAL A 13 11.26 -7.91 -9.57
N PRO A 14 10.07 -8.40 -9.96
CA PRO A 14 9.69 -8.38 -11.35
C PRO A 14 9.44 -6.92 -11.76
N ARG A 15 9.89 -6.57 -12.96
CA ARG A 15 9.65 -5.26 -13.57
C ARG A 15 8.15 -4.97 -13.51
N ARG A 16 7.82 -3.86 -12.85
CA ARG A 16 6.49 -3.27 -12.65
C ARG A 16 5.52 -3.63 -13.78
N ARG A 17 4.63 -4.59 -13.56
CA ARG A 17 3.34 -4.56 -14.27
C ARG A 17 2.63 -3.33 -13.75
N ARG A 18 2.75 -2.22 -14.48
CA ARG A 18 1.72 -1.18 -14.40
C ARG A 18 0.46 -1.86 -14.93
N HIS A 19 -0.44 -2.27 -14.04
CA HIS A 19 -1.79 -2.56 -14.47
C HIS A 19 -2.33 -1.30 -15.15
N ARG A 20 -2.35 -1.32 -16.48
CA ARG A 20 -3.34 -0.60 -17.28
C ARG A 20 -4.00 -1.61 -18.21
N PRO A 21 -5.08 -2.25 -17.74
CA PRO A 21 -6.23 -2.59 -18.56
C PRO A 21 -7.40 -1.68 -18.17
N GLY A 22 -8.12 -1.16 -19.15
CA GLY A 22 -9.26 -0.26 -18.94
C GLY A 22 -10.40 -0.90 -18.13
N ASP A 23 -10.91 -0.13 -17.18
CA ASP A 23 -12.32 -0.03 -16.79
C ASP A 23 -13.08 -1.19 -16.14
N GLU A 24 -12.43 -2.25 -15.65
CA GLU A 24 -13.11 -3.20 -14.74
C GLU A 24 -12.49 -3.17 -13.34
N ARG A 25 -13.24 -2.59 -12.40
CA ARG A 25 -12.84 -2.54 -11.00
C ARG A 25 -12.92 -3.93 -10.40
N LEU A 26 -12.04 -4.20 -9.44
CA LEU A 26 -12.03 -5.50 -8.80
C LEU A 26 -13.32 -5.69 -8.00
N SER A 27 -13.83 -6.91 -8.00
CA SER A 27 -14.83 -7.29 -7.00
C SER A 27 -14.22 -7.11 -5.60
N GLN A 28 -15.06 -6.81 -4.62
CA GLN A 28 -14.60 -6.66 -3.23
C GLN A 28 -13.84 -7.88 -2.73
N LYS A 29 -14.28 -9.08 -3.15
CA LYS A 29 -13.60 -10.35 -2.85
C LYS A 29 -12.21 -10.42 -3.46
N ALA A 30 -12.07 -10.09 -4.74
CA ALA A 30 -10.77 -10.12 -5.44
C ALA A 30 -9.80 -9.07 -4.86
N ALA A 31 -10.29 -7.86 -4.60
CA ALA A 31 -9.50 -6.81 -3.97
C ALA A 31 -9.02 -7.22 -2.58
N ARG A 32 -9.88 -7.85 -1.78
CA ARG A 32 -9.50 -8.32 -0.45
C ARG A 32 -8.46 -9.44 -0.53
N ALA A 33 -8.60 -10.38 -1.46
CA ALA A 33 -7.63 -11.46 -1.65
C ALA A 33 -6.23 -10.92 -1.99
N LEU A 34 -6.13 -9.94 -2.90
CA LEU A 34 -4.85 -9.30 -3.21
C LEU A 34 -4.26 -8.57 -2.00
N ALA A 35 -5.08 -7.83 -1.26
CA ALA A 35 -4.66 -7.14 -0.04
C ALA A 35 -4.17 -8.11 1.05
N ASP A 36 -4.84 -9.25 1.22
CA ASP A 36 -4.47 -10.27 2.19
C ASP A 36 -3.20 -11.04 1.76
N SER A 37 -2.91 -11.12 0.46
CA SER A 37 -1.65 -11.69 -0.08
C SER A 37 -0.44 -10.76 0.05
N ALA A 38 -0.66 -9.51 0.46
CA ALA A 38 0.38 -8.48 0.39
C ALA A 38 1.41 -8.57 1.52
N ASN A 39 2.66 -8.34 1.15
CA ASN A 39 3.81 -8.39 2.03
C ASN A 39 4.56 -7.06 2.03
N LEU A 40 5.18 -6.76 3.17
CA LEU A 40 6.07 -5.61 3.31
C LEU A 40 7.47 -5.95 2.82
N VAL A 41 7.90 -5.26 1.77
CA VAL A 41 9.22 -5.40 1.16
C VAL A 41 9.98 -4.09 1.32
N LYS A 42 11.26 -4.15 1.65
CA LYS A 42 12.11 -2.95 1.68
C LYS A 42 12.16 -2.33 0.28
N ASP A 43 12.01 -1.01 0.20
CA ASP A 43 12.22 -0.32 -1.08
C ASP A 43 13.69 -0.42 -1.53
N ALA A 44 13.96 -0.19 -2.80
CA ALA A 44 15.32 -0.24 -3.35
C ALA A 44 16.26 0.71 -2.59
N ASP A 45 15.77 1.92 -2.29
CA ASP A 45 16.49 2.96 -1.58
C ASP A 45 16.16 2.97 -0.09
N HIS A 46 15.83 1.81 0.50
CA HIS A 46 15.40 1.70 1.90
C HIS A 46 16.43 2.22 2.90
N ARG A 47 17.73 2.16 2.55
CA ARG A 47 18.80 2.67 3.43
C ARG A 47 18.62 4.16 3.72
N ASP A 48 18.22 4.93 2.72
CA ASP A 48 18.15 6.39 2.77
C ASP A 48 16.73 6.87 3.09
N THR A 49 15.72 6.18 2.55
CA THR A 49 14.31 6.58 2.68
C THR A 49 13.59 5.92 3.85
N HIS A 50 14.14 4.82 4.38
CA HIS A 50 13.47 3.93 5.33
C HIS A 50 12.08 3.43 4.87
N ARG A 51 11.81 3.48 3.56
CA ARG A 51 10.52 3.16 2.97
C ARG A 51 10.32 1.66 2.83
N TRP A 52 9.10 1.22 3.10
CA TRP A 52 8.63 -0.14 2.82
C TRP A 52 7.53 -0.10 1.77
N ASN A 53 7.57 -1.03 0.82
CA ASN A 53 6.53 -1.23 -0.18
C ASN A 53 5.58 -2.33 0.30
N LEU A 54 4.27 -2.12 0.15
CA LEU A 54 3.25 -3.14 0.36
C LEU A 54 2.91 -3.76 -1.00
N VAL A 55 3.34 -5.00 -1.23
CA VAL A 55 3.31 -5.66 -2.54
C VAL A 55 2.55 -6.98 -2.44
N ALA A 56 1.52 -7.17 -3.26
CA ALA A 56 0.79 -8.43 -3.40
C ALA A 56 1.67 -9.53 -4.02
N GLU A 57 1.25 -10.78 -3.88
CA GLU A 57 1.98 -11.94 -4.41
C GLU A 57 2.19 -11.87 -5.93
N ASP A 58 1.24 -11.28 -6.66
CA ASP A 58 1.33 -11.06 -8.11
C ASP A 58 2.25 -9.90 -8.53
N GLY A 59 2.89 -9.23 -7.57
CA GLY A 59 3.76 -8.08 -7.77
C GLY A 59 3.01 -6.74 -7.82
N THR A 60 1.69 -6.71 -7.60
CA THR A 60 0.94 -5.46 -7.54
C THR A 60 1.39 -4.62 -6.34
N LEU A 61 1.81 -3.37 -6.58
CA LEU A 61 2.15 -2.42 -5.53
C LEU A 61 0.87 -1.72 -5.03
N LEU A 62 0.52 -1.96 -3.77
CA LEU A 62 -0.67 -1.36 -3.14
C LEU A 62 -0.36 0.05 -2.63
N GLY A 63 0.83 0.23 -2.07
CA GLY A 63 1.30 1.49 -1.52
C GLY A 63 2.66 1.35 -0.86
N HIS A 64 3.07 2.41 -0.18
CA HIS A 64 4.30 2.43 0.60
C HIS A 64 4.08 3.02 1.99
N LEU A 65 4.96 2.64 2.90
CA LEU A 65 5.03 3.08 4.28
C LEU A 65 6.35 3.77 4.52
N GLU A 66 6.32 4.87 5.25
CA GLU A 66 7.53 5.60 5.63
C GLU A 66 7.42 6.06 7.09
N PRO A 67 8.54 6.20 7.80
CA PRO A 67 8.53 6.80 9.12
C PRO A 67 7.93 8.20 9.06
N SER A 68 7.08 8.52 10.02
CA SER A 68 6.69 9.91 10.27
C SER A 68 7.71 10.53 11.21
N TYR A 69 8.21 11.71 10.87
CA TYR A 69 9.17 12.47 11.66
C TYR A 69 8.51 13.76 12.19
N GLY A 70 9.12 14.40 13.19
CA GLY A 70 8.57 15.57 13.89
C GLY A 70 7.98 15.26 15.27
N GLY A 71 8.32 14.10 15.84
CA GLY A 71 8.00 13.78 17.24
C GLY A 71 8.99 14.41 18.21
N THR A 72 8.58 14.62 19.45
CA THR A 72 9.42 15.19 20.53
C THR A 72 10.37 14.19 21.19
N GLY A 73 10.31 12.91 20.79
CA GLY A 73 11.16 11.84 21.33
C GLY A 73 12.58 11.83 20.77
N ARG A 74 13.47 11.04 21.41
CA ARG A 74 14.91 10.97 21.09
C ARG A 74 15.25 10.65 19.63
N THR A 75 14.38 9.93 18.92
CA THR A 75 14.57 9.57 17.50
C THR A 75 13.92 10.55 16.54
N GLY A 76 13.20 11.57 17.03
CA GLY A 76 12.40 12.48 16.22
C GLY A 76 11.21 11.81 15.52
N ARG A 77 11.00 10.51 15.74
CA ARG A 77 9.99 9.70 15.06
C ARG A 77 8.64 9.83 15.76
N ASN A 78 7.59 10.10 14.99
CA ASN A 78 6.21 10.24 15.44
C ASN A 78 5.28 9.11 14.93
N GLY A 79 5.85 7.98 14.50
CA GLY A 79 5.11 6.81 14.01
C GLY A 79 5.40 6.46 12.55
N TRP A 80 4.37 6.06 11.83
CA TRP A 80 4.41 5.59 10.45
C TRP A 80 3.30 6.22 9.61
N ASN A 81 3.65 6.65 8.41
CA ASN A 81 2.69 7.09 7.41
C ASN A 81 2.52 6.01 6.34
N HIS A 82 1.38 6.05 5.64
CA HIS A 82 1.21 5.33 4.39
C HIS A 82 0.78 6.25 3.25
N ARG A 83 1.05 5.81 2.03
CA ARG A 83 0.61 6.43 0.77
C ARG A 83 0.29 5.34 -0.24
N LEU A 84 -0.85 5.46 -0.94
CA LEU A 84 -1.22 4.53 -2.01
C LEU A 84 -0.31 4.69 -3.21
N ALA A 85 -0.07 3.61 -3.96
CA ALA A 85 0.88 3.60 -5.08
C ALA A 85 0.59 4.64 -6.18
N GLN A 86 -0.69 5.00 -6.33
CA GLN A 86 -1.18 5.95 -7.33
C GLN A 86 -1.66 7.29 -6.72
N SER A 87 -1.33 7.55 -5.45
CA SER A 87 -1.76 8.77 -4.75
C SER A 87 -0.56 9.51 -4.21
N PHE A 88 -0.66 10.83 -4.11
CA PHE A 88 0.29 11.67 -3.37
C PHE A 88 -0.14 11.92 -1.92
N ALA A 89 -1.38 11.55 -1.57
CA ALA A 89 -1.92 11.79 -0.24
C ALA A 89 -1.23 10.90 0.80
N VAL A 90 -0.71 11.53 1.86
CA VAL A 90 -0.12 10.86 3.02
C VAL A 90 -1.19 10.70 4.10
N ARG A 91 -1.21 9.54 4.75
CA ARG A 91 -2.11 9.24 5.88
C ARG A 91 -1.31 8.73 7.06
N GLY A 92 -1.73 9.12 8.26
CA GLY A 92 -1.03 8.83 9.52
C GLY A 92 -0.88 10.09 10.38
N PRO A 93 -0.03 10.05 11.42
CA PRO A 93 0.82 8.92 11.78
C PRO A 93 0.06 7.78 12.50
N TYR A 94 0.44 6.55 12.20
CA TYR A 94 0.05 5.33 12.91
C TYR A 94 1.16 4.91 13.87
N LYS A 95 0.80 4.23 14.97
CA LYS A 95 1.77 3.88 16.02
C LYS A 95 2.80 2.88 15.53
N THR A 96 2.37 1.89 14.76
CA THR A 96 3.23 0.83 14.25
C THR A 96 3.23 0.76 12.73
N ARG A 97 4.23 0.09 12.18
CA ARG A 97 4.34 -0.14 10.74
C ARG A 97 3.21 -1.03 10.27
N GLU A 98 2.89 -2.05 11.05
CA GLU A 98 1.88 -3.05 10.78
C GLU A 98 0.48 -2.42 10.76
N GLU A 99 0.23 -1.47 11.68
CA GLU A 99 -1.01 -0.67 11.67
C GLU A 99 -1.09 0.19 10.39
N ALA A 100 0.00 0.88 10.03
CA ALA A 100 0.04 1.64 8.79
C ALA A 100 -0.17 0.75 7.54
N ALA A 101 0.38 -0.47 7.54
CA ALA A 101 0.20 -1.46 6.47
C ALA A 101 -1.26 -1.89 6.34
N LEU A 102 -1.91 -2.22 7.46
CA LEU A 102 -3.33 -2.58 7.50
C LEU A 102 -4.20 -1.44 6.95
N HIS A 103 -3.97 -0.21 7.41
CA HIS A 103 -4.72 0.96 6.91
C HIS A 103 -4.47 1.22 5.42
N CYS A 104 -3.24 1.03 4.95
CA CYS A 104 -2.90 1.13 3.54
C CYS A 104 -3.65 0.08 2.71
N ALA A 105 -3.68 -1.18 3.15
CA ALA A 105 -4.38 -2.27 2.50
C ALA A 105 -5.90 -2.00 2.42
N LEU A 106 -6.50 -1.54 3.52
CA LEU A 106 -7.93 -1.17 3.56
C LEU A 106 -8.25 0.01 2.64
N ALA A 107 -7.39 1.03 2.60
CA ALA A 107 -7.55 2.18 1.71
C ALA A 107 -7.43 1.75 0.23
N TRP A 108 -6.49 0.85 -0.09
CA TRP A 108 -6.34 0.30 -1.43
C TRP A 108 -7.59 -0.48 -1.86
N VAL A 109 -8.13 -1.36 -1.01
CA VAL A 109 -9.36 -2.12 -1.31
C VAL A 109 -10.50 -1.16 -1.62
N ARG A 110 -10.67 -0.08 -0.87
CA ARG A 110 -11.71 0.93 -1.14
C ARG A 110 -11.53 1.53 -2.53
N VAL A 111 -10.32 1.99 -2.86
CA VAL A 111 -10.05 2.60 -4.17
C VAL A 111 -10.25 1.61 -5.32
N ALA A 112 -9.84 0.36 -5.13
CA ALA A 112 -9.95 -0.69 -6.14
C ALA A 112 -11.40 -1.15 -6.42
N THR A 113 -12.36 -0.81 -5.53
CA THR A 113 -13.73 -1.38 -5.52
C THR A 113 -14.88 -0.37 -5.59
N VAL A 114 -14.65 0.94 -5.30
CA VAL A 114 -15.68 1.99 -5.55
C VAL A 114 -16.17 1.87 -7.01
N PRO A 115 -17.29 2.39 -7.52
CA PRO A 115 -17.57 2.42 -8.97
C PRO A 115 -17.05 3.69 -9.69
N VAL A 116 -16.70 3.62 -10.98
CA VAL A 116 -16.41 4.83 -11.79
C VAL A 116 -17.75 5.51 -12.04
N ARG A 117 -17.99 6.67 -11.45
CA ARG A 117 -19.08 7.53 -11.93
C ARG A 117 -18.67 8.01 -13.32
N ARG A 118 -19.18 7.36 -14.36
CA ARG A 118 -19.15 7.92 -15.71
C ARG A 118 -20.11 9.11 -15.69
N THR A 119 -19.56 10.31 -15.68
CA THR A 119 -20.34 11.49 -16.03
C THR A 119 -20.67 11.33 -17.51
N LEU A 120 -21.89 10.88 -17.80
CA LEU A 120 -22.44 10.97 -19.15
C LEU A 120 -22.61 12.46 -19.43
N THR A 121 -21.66 13.06 -20.14
CA THR A 121 -21.90 14.28 -20.90
C THR A 121 -22.94 13.91 -21.94
N VAL A 122 -24.20 14.24 -21.64
CA VAL A 122 -25.28 14.25 -22.63
C VAL A 122 -25.04 15.49 -23.48
N ASP A 123 -24.93 15.26 -24.79
CA ASP A 123 -24.79 16.28 -25.85
C ASP A 123 -25.98 17.25 -25.85
#